data_AF-A0AAE3FSN9-F1
#
_entry.id   AF-A0AAE3FSN9-F1
#
_cell.length_a   1.000
_cell.length_b   1.000
_cell.length_c   1.000
_cell.angle_alpha   90.00
_cell.angle_beta   90.00
_cell.angle_gamma   90.00
#
_symmetry.space_group_name_H-M   'P 1'
#
loop_
_entity.id
_entity.type
_entity.pdbx_description
1 polymer ?
#
loop_
_entity_poly.entity_id
_entity_poly.type
_entity_poly.pdbx_seq_one_letter_code
_entity_poly.pdbx_strand_id
1 'polypeptide(L)' 'MDPDIETDLGYEPAELDVVTVDRLNRDQRLFLPTDEDALHEDAFIVADADAVCDLVDHI' A
#
# COMPACT_ATOMS: atom_id res chain seq x y z
N MET A 1 -4.01 -23.07 9.38
CA MET A 1 -4.71 -21.82 9.72
C MET A 1 -3.78 -20.72 9.30
N ASP A 2 -4.29 -19.76 8.53
CA ASP A 2 -3.56 -18.55 8.24
C ASP A 2 -3.44 -17.72 9.53
N PRO A 3 -2.28 -17.11 9.80
CA PRO A 3 -2.07 -16.32 11.01
C PRO A 3 -2.95 -15.07 10.97
N ASP A 4 -3.58 -14.76 12.10
CA ASP A 4 -4.32 -13.51 12.30
C ASP A 4 -3.34 -12.33 12.40
N ILE A 5 -3.59 -11.29 11.59
CA ILE A 5 -2.70 -10.14 11.47
C ILE A 5 -2.54 -9.42 12.82
N GLU A 6 -3.64 -9.32 13.57
CA GLU A 6 -3.65 -8.63 14.87
C GLU A 6 -3.19 -9.55 15.99
N THR A 7 -3.78 -10.75 16.09
CA THR A 7 -3.64 -11.63 17.26
C THR A 7 -2.38 -12.50 17.20
N ASP A 8 -1.99 -12.97 16.02
CA ASP A 8 -0.80 -13.83 15.86
C ASP A 8 0.45 -13.01 15.50
N LEU A 9 0.30 -11.89 14.79
CA LEU A 9 1.42 -11.10 14.27
C LEU A 9 1.59 -9.72 14.92
N GLY A 10 0.58 -9.21 15.64
CA GLY A 10 0.65 -7.90 16.32
C GLY A 10 0.72 -6.71 15.37
N TYR A 11 0.28 -6.87 14.12
CA TYR A 11 0.21 -5.78 13.16
C TYR A 11 -1.15 -5.08 13.23
N GLU A 12 -1.12 -3.76 13.16
CA GLU A 12 -2.31 -2.93 13.03
C GLU A 12 -2.50 -2.54 11.56
N PRO A 13 -3.70 -2.76 10.97
CA PRO A 13 -3.96 -2.34 9.60
C PRO A 13 -3.86 -0.81 9.48
N ALA A 14 -3.03 -0.34 8.57
CA ALA A 14 -2.96 1.08 8.22
C ALA A 14 -3.87 1.36 7.02
N GLU A 15 -4.63 2.44 7.09
CA GLU A 15 -5.37 2.95 5.93
C GLU A 15 -4.40 3.69 4.99
N LEU A 16 -4.43 3.29 3.71
CA LEU A 16 -3.58 3.83 2.67
C LEU A 16 -4.42 4.36 1.52
N ASP A 17 -4.16 5.59 1.11
CA ASP A 17 -4.69 6.19 -0.10
C ASP A 17 -3.80 5.83 -1.30
N VAL A 18 -4.43 5.41 -2.41
CA VAL A 18 -3.73 5.00 -3.63
C VAL A 18 -3.85 6.09 -4.69
N VAL A 19 -2.71 6.64 -5.10
CA VAL A 19 -2.62 7.63 -6.18
C VAL A 19 -1.95 6.99 -7.39
N THR A 20 -2.64 7.04 -8.53
CA THR A 20 -2.06 6.59 -9.81
C THR A 20 -1.41 7.78 -10.52
N VAL A 21 -0.16 7.62 -10.91
CA VAL A 21 0.62 8.63 -11.62
C VAL A 21 1.08 8.05 -12.95
N ASP A 22 0.57 8.58 -14.05
CA ASP A 22 1.11 8.33 -15.38
C ASP A 22 2.10 9.45 -15.72
N ARG A 23 3.40 9.15 -15.73
CA ARG A 23 4.43 10.11 -16.11
C ARG A 23 5.51 9.43 -16.95
N LEU A 24 5.80 9.99 -18.13
CA LEU A 24 6.89 9.54 -19.00
C LEU A 24 6.82 8.06 -19.43
N ASN A 25 5.63 7.52 -19.70
CA ASN A 25 5.38 6.10 -20.04
C ASN A 25 5.70 5.14 -18.88
N ARG A 26 5.57 5.61 -17.64
CA ARG A 26 5.63 4.79 -16.44
C ARG A 26 4.31 4.97 -15.69
N ASP A 27 3.54 3.90 -15.64
CA ASP A 27 2.39 3.77 -14.76
C ASP A 27 2.91 3.44 -13.37
N GLN A 28 2.89 4.42 -12.47
CA GLN A 28 3.32 4.26 -11.08
C GLN A 28 2.12 4.38 -10.13
N ARG A 29 2.17 3.61 -9.05
CA ARG A 29 1.22 3.69 -7.94
C ARG A 29 1.94 4.18 -6.69
N LEU A 30 1.40 5.23 -6.09
CA LEU A 30 1.80 5.73 -4.80
C LEU A 30 0.78 5.29 -3.75
N PHE A 31 1.26 4.77 -2.63
CA PHE A 31 0.46 4.45 -1.47
C PHE A 31 0.88 5.40 -0.35
N LEU A 32 -0.06 6.23 0.08
CA LEU A 32 0.15 7.26 1.09
C LEU A 32 -0.61 6.85 2.37
N PRO A 33 0.04 6.88 3.54
CA PRO A 33 -0.68 6.79 4.80
C PRO A 33 -1.74 7.89 4.89
N THR A 34 -2.94 7.53 5.31
CA THR A 34 -3.98 8.53 5.63
C THR A 34 -3.62 9.32 6.89
N ASP A 35 -2.73 8.78 7.73
CA ASP A 35 -2.15 9.46 8.89
C ASP A 35 -1.08 10.47 8.46
N GLU A 36 -1.33 11.76 8.74
CA GLU A 36 -0.46 12.87 8.33
C GLU A 36 0.91 12.85 9.03
N ASP A 37 1.01 12.30 10.24
CA ASP A 37 2.28 12.16 10.96
C ASP A 37 3.14 11.10 10.26
N ALA A 38 2.55 9.95 9.90
CA ALA A 38 3.25 8.90 9.12
C ALA A 38 3.69 9.39 7.72
N LEU A 39 2.89 10.25 7.07
CA LEU A 39 3.27 10.87 5.81
C LEU A 39 4.50 11.80 5.98
N HIS A 40 4.59 12.51 7.10
CA HIS A 40 5.74 13.36 7.42
C HIS A 40 7.02 12.56 7.65
N GLU A 41 6.89 11.31 8.09
CA GLU A 41 8.01 10.38 8.31
C GLU A 41 8.48 9.65 7.03
N ASP A 42 8.09 10.14 5.85
CA ASP A 42 8.40 9.52 4.54
C ASP A 42 7.90 8.06 4.42
N ALA A 43 6.84 7.68 5.16
CA ALA A 43 6.32 6.31 5.19
C ALA A 43 5.38 5.99 4.00
N PHE A 44 5.79 6.32 2.77
CA PHE A 44 5.02 6.03 1.56
C PHE A 44 5.67 4.95 0.69
N ILE A 45 4.85 4.29 -0.12
CA ILE A 45 5.31 3.22 -1.03
C ILE A 45 5.13 3.70 -2.47
N VAL A 46 6.17 3.50 -3.29
CA VAL A 46 6.13 3.72 -4.74
C VAL A 46 6.38 2.39 -5.44
N ALA A 47 5.45 1.97 -6.29
CA ALA A 47 5.58 0.75 -7.07
C ALA A 47 5.23 1.01 -8.55
N ASP A 48 5.87 0.31 -9.47
CA ASP A 48 5.38 0.22 -10.85
C ASP A 48 4.04 -0.57 -10.85
N ALA A 49 3.15 -0.23 -11.77
CA ALA A 49 1.79 -0.79 -11.80
C ALA A 49 1.75 -2.31 -12.04
N ASP A 50 2.76 -2.88 -12.70
CA ASP A 50 2.93 -4.31 -12.94
C ASP A 50 3.46 -5.08 -11.72
N ALA A 51 4.02 -4.38 -10.73
CA ALA A 51 4.44 -4.95 -9.45
C ALA A 51 3.30 -5.02 -8.42
N VAL A 52 2.17 -4.37 -8.69
CA VAL A 52 1.00 -4.35 -7.80
C VAL A 52 -0.03 -5.35 -8.27
N CYS A 53 -0.41 -6.27 -7.38
CA CYS A 53 -1.46 -7.25 -7.62
C CYS A 53 -2.62 -7.00 -6.67
N ASP A 54 -3.85 -6.96 -7.19
CA ASP A 54 -5.04 -7.01 -6.34
C ASP A 54 -5.25 -8.46 -5.87
N LEU A 55 -5.28 -8.64 -4.55
CA LEU A 55 -5.47 -9.95 -3.94
C LEU A 55 -6.92 -10.43 -4.11
N VAL A 56 -7.89 -9.51 -4.21
CA VAL A 56 -9.31 -9.82 -4.38
C VAL A 56 -9.58 -10.49 -5.73
N ASP A 57 -8.81 -10.14 -6.76
CA ASP A 57 -8.90 -10.78 -8.08
C ASP A 57 -8.36 -12.23 -8.10
N HIS A 58 -7.69 -12.67 -7.03
CA HIS A 58 -6.99 -13.96 -6.96
C HIS A 58 -7.54 -14.92 -5.88
N ILE A 59 -8.68 -14.59 -5.26
CA ILE A 59 -9.34 -15.39 -4.21
C ILE A 59 -10.68 -16.01 -4.65
#